data_AF-A0A2N5YLL7-F1
#
_entry.id   AF-A0A2N5YLL7-F1
#
_cell.length_a   1.000
_cell.length_b   1.000
_cell.length_c   1.000
_cell.angle_alpha   90.00
_cell.angle_beta   90.00
_cell.angle_gamma   90.00
#
_symmetry.space_group_name_H-M   'P 1'
#
loop_
_entity.id
_entity.type
_entity.pdbx_description
1 polymer ?
#
loop_
_entity_poly.entity_id
_entity_poly.type
_entity_poly.pdbx_seq_one_letter_code
_entity_poly.pdbx_strand_id
1 'polypeptide(L)'
;MRFLTIWDIVLLPVYLLIIYFISHRYQEKKKLTNPEYQYYVRGLFAKILGGIGVCLIYAFYYVGGDTIGYSEGSTYLSRVMTSDPGCWFQIMFDNRSHETWMCFNSETGWPMYFDDGKSFSVIRFTNLLSFFGFRSFILTTVLVAWITFPGMWK
;
A
#
# COMPACT_ATOMS: atom_id res chain seq x y z
N MET A 1 18.68 4.40 -0.95
CA MET A 1 18.02 5.15 -2.06
C MET A 1 17.21 4.27 -3.03
N ARG A 2 17.02 2.96 -2.78
CA ARG A 2 16.28 2.07 -3.70
C ARG A 2 14.74 2.23 -3.63
N PHE A 3 14.22 2.82 -2.54
CA PHE A 3 12.78 2.91 -2.25
C PHE A 3 12.24 4.35 -2.11
N LEU A 4 13.12 5.35 -2.20
CA LEU A 4 12.75 6.77 -2.13
C LEU A 4 13.01 7.42 -3.46
N THR A 5 11.94 7.92 -4.08
CA THR A 5 11.93 8.64 -5.34
C THR A 5 11.59 10.10 -5.10
N ILE A 6 11.95 10.98 -6.04
CA ILE A 6 11.59 12.39 -5.94
C ILE A 6 10.07 12.61 -5.97
N TRP A 7 9.35 11.69 -6.61
CA TRP A 7 7.89 11.67 -6.66
C TRP A 7 7.28 11.47 -5.27
N ASP A 8 7.97 10.78 -4.36
CA ASP A 8 7.48 10.61 -2.99
C ASP A 8 7.44 11.95 -2.25
N ILE A 9 8.44 12.80 -2.45
CA ILE A 9 8.52 14.11 -1.81
C ILE A 9 7.44 15.05 -2.35
N VAL A 10 7.14 14.97 -3.64
CA VAL A 10 6.15 15.83 -4.30
C VAL A 10 4.71 15.36 -4.05
N LEU A 11 4.46 14.05 -4.16
CA LEU A 11 3.12 13.48 -4.05
C LEU A 11 2.67 13.28 -2.61
N LEU A 12 3.58 13.04 -1.66
CA LEU A 12 3.22 12.82 -0.27
C LEU A 12 2.41 13.99 0.33
N PRO A 13 2.81 15.27 0.20
CA PRO A 13 2.01 16.39 0.66
C PRO A 13 0.60 16.42 0.03
N VAL A 14 0.50 16.10 -1.27
CA VAL A 14 -0.78 16.06 -1.99
C VAL A 14 -1.69 14.98 -1.41
N TYR A 15 -1.16 13.77 -1.17
CA TYR A 15 -1.91 12.68 -0.56
C TYR A 15 -2.37 13.03 0.86
N LEU A 16 -1.48 13.59 1.68
CA LEU A 16 -1.81 14.01 3.04
C LEU A 16 -2.90 15.07 3.07
N LEU A 17 -2.87 16.05 2.15
CA LEU A 17 -3.93 17.06 2.03
C LEU A 17 -5.27 16.43 1.64
N ILE A 18 -5.29 15.57 0.62
CA ILE A 18 -6.53 14.88 0.19
C ILE A 18 -7.10 14.04 1.34
N ILE A 19 -6.24 13.24 1.98
CA ILE A 19 -6.62 12.40 3.12
C ILE A 19 -7.14 13.24 4.29
N TYR A 20 -6.50 14.38 4.57
CA TYR A 20 -6.97 15.31 5.60
C TYR A 20 -8.39 15.80 5.31
N PHE A 21 -8.67 16.32 4.12
CA PHE A 21 -9.99 16.86 3.78
C PHE A 21 -11.08 15.79 3.83
N ILE A 22 -10.82 14.60 3.29
CA ILE A 22 -11.81 13.50 3.31
C ILE A 22 -12.05 13.03 4.75
N SER A 23 -10.98 12.82 5.51
CA SER A 23 -11.04 12.31 6.88
C SER A 23 -11.65 13.31 7.85
N HIS A 24 -11.40 14.61 7.66
CA HIS A 24 -12.03 15.69 8.42
C HIS A 24 -13.53 15.73 8.16
N ARG A 25 -13.97 15.63 6.89
CA ARG A 25 -15.40 15.54 6.57
C ARG A 25 -16.07 14.31 7.18
N TYR A 26 -15.37 13.17 7.20
CA TYR A 26 -15.87 11.96 7.85
C TYR A 26 -15.98 12.14 9.38
N GLN A 27 -14.96 12.70 10.00
CA GLN A 27 -14.93 13.04 11.42
C GLN A 27 -16.10 13.93 11.82
N GLU A 28 -16.33 15.04 11.12
CA GLU A 28 -17.40 15.99 11.46
C GLU A 28 -18.80 15.35 11.39
N LYS A 29 -19.03 14.48 10.40
CA LYS A 29 -20.30 13.74 10.31
C LYS A 29 -20.50 12.78 11.49
N LYS A 30 -19.44 12.08 11.90
CA LYS A 30 -19.50 11.08 12.98
C LYS A 30 -19.52 11.69 14.36
N LYS A 31 -18.90 12.87 14.53
CA LYS A 31 -18.89 13.63 15.79
C LYS A 31 -20.30 13.98 16.29
N LEU A 32 -21.27 14.13 15.38
CA LEU A 32 -22.67 14.41 15.72
C LEU A 32 -23.32 13.29 16.52
N THR A 33 -22.99 12.03 16.22
CA THR A 33 -23.49 10.86 16.94
C THR A 33 -22.56 10.44 18.07
N ASN A 34 -21.25 10.60 17.86
CA ASN A 34 -20.18 10.00 18.65
C ASN A 34 -19.08 11.05 18.96
N PRO A 35 -19.10 11.72 20.12
CA PRO A 35 -18.17 12.81 20.45
C PRO A 35 -16.68 12.44 20.40
N GLU A 36 -16.33 11.17 20.61
CA GLU A 36 -14.97 10.63 20.57
C GLU A 36 -14.28 10.78 19.20
N TYR A 37 -15.07 10.90 18.12
CA TYR A 37 -14.54 11.12 16.77
C TYR A 37 -13.77 12.45 16.63
N GLN A 38 -13.83 13.36 17.61
CA GLN A 38 -12.97 14.55 17.65
C GLN A 38 -11.46 14.24 17.53
N TYR A 39 -11.04 13.03 17.92
CA TYR A 39 -9.66 12.58 17.86
C TYR A 39 -9.32 11.78 16.59
N TYR A 40 -10.30 11.53 15.71
CA TYR A 40 -10.15 10.65 14.55
C TYR A 40 -9.01 11.10 13.63
N VAL A 41 -9.03 12.36 13.17
CA VAL A 41 -7.98 12.88 12.28
C VAL A 41 -6.62 12.91 12.98
N ARG A 42 -6.57 13.26 14.27
CA ARG A 42 -5.30 13.26 15.03
C ARG A 42 -4.71 11.85 15.14
N GLY A 43 -5.53 10.85 15.46
CA GLY A 43 -5.11 9.46 15.52
C GLY A 43 -4.70 8.91 14.16
N LEU A 44 -5.40 9.32 13.09
CA LEU A 44 -5.07 8.93 11.72
C LEU A 44 -3.68 9.44 11.33
N PHE A 45 -3.40 10.71 11.58
CA PHE A 45 -2.11 11.31 11.28
C PHE A 45 -0.99 10.73 12.15
N ALA A 46 -1.27 10.38 13.41
CA ALA A 46 -0.31 9.64 14.23
C ALA A 46 0.04 8.26 13.63
N LYS A 47 -0.96 7.50 13.15
CA LYS A 47 -0.73 6.22 12.46
C LYS A 47 0.06 6.39 11.16
N ILE A 48 -0.29 7.41 10.37
CA ILE A 48 0.42 7.74 9.12
C ILE A 48 1.88 8.08 9.42
N LEU A 49 2.15 8.95 10.40
CA LEU A 49 3.51 9.31 10.79
C LEU A 49 4.32 8.10 11.27
N GLY A 50 3.70 7.21 12.07
CA GLY A 50 4.32 5.96 12.47
C GLY A 50 4.67 5.06 11.27
N GLY A 51 3.74 4.91 10.33
CA GLY A 51 3.96 4.14 9.10
C GLY A 51 5.09 4.72 8.23
N ILE A 52 5.11 6.04 8.04
CA ILE A 52 6.21 6.72 7.34
C ILE A 52 7.54 6.50 8.07
N GLY A 53 7.56 6.59 9.40
CA GLY A 53 8.75 6.31 10.21
C GLY A 53 9.31 4.91 9.96
N VAL A 54 8.44 3.89 9.92
CA VAL A 54 8.83 2.51 9.57
C VAL A 54 9.39 2.46 8.15
N CYS A 55 8.74 3.09 7.17
CA CYS A 55 9.25 3.15 5.80
C CYS A 55 10.66 3.76 5.73
N LEU A 56 10.92 4.85 6.45
CA LEU A 56 12.22 5.51 6.47
C LEU A 56 13.29 4.61 7.10
N ILE A 57 12.97 3.89 8.18
CA ILE A 57 13.89 2.90 8.77
C ILE A 57 14.25 1.83 7.73
N TYR A 58 13.26 1.26 7.04
CA TYR A 58 13.50 0.29 5.98
C TYR A 58 14.28 0.88 4.79
N ALA A 59 14.04 2.14 4.44
CA ALA A 59 14.71 2.79 3.32
C ALA A 59 16.18 3.14 3.58
N PHE A 60 16.55 3.40 4.84
CA PHE A 60 17.89 3.85 5.22
C PHE A 60 18.74 2.81 5.96
N TYR A 61 18.12 1.92 6.75
CA TYR A 61 18.86 1.01 7.63
C TYR A 61 18.75 -0.46 7.21
N TYR A 62 17.59 -0.91 6.71
CA TYR A 62 17.42 -2.31 6.32
C TYR A 62 17.77 -2.56 4.86
N VAL A 63 18.40 -3.71 4.61
CA VAL A 63 18.83 -4.14 3.27
C VAL A 63 17.83 -5.13 2.65
N GLY A 64 16.92 -5.69 3.46
CA GLY A 64 15.91 -6.66 3.03
C GLY A 64 14.90 -6.96 4.14
N GLY A 65 14.13 -8.04 3.96
CA GLY A 65 13.12 -8.51 4.92
C GLY A 65 11.72 -8.54 4.34
N ASP A 66 10.79 -9.15 5.07
CA ASP A 66 9.43 -9.42 4.58
C ASP A 66 8.69 -8.15 4.14
N THR A 67 8.87 -7.03 4.84
CA THR A 67 8.24 -5.75 4.47
C THR A 67 8.67 -5.28 3.08
N ILE A 68 9.96 -5.41 2.75
CA ILE A 68 10.48 -5.07 1.42
C ILE A 68 9.94 -6.07 0.40
N GLY A 69 9.95 -7.38 0.72
CA GLY A 69 9.42 -8.43 -0.16
C GLY A 69 7.95 -8.21 -0.52
N TYR A 70 7.12 -7.82 0.45
CA TYR A 70 5.71 -7.47 0.21
C TYR A 70 5.57 -6.20 -0.64
N SER A 71 6.34 -5.15 -0.34
CA SER A 71 6.27 -3.89 -1.12
C SER A 71 6.70 -4.08 -2.58
N GLU A 72 7.82 -4.79 -2.80
CA GLU A 72 8.31 -5.10 -4.14
C GLU A 72 7.35 -6.03 -4.87
N GLY A 73 6.88 -7.10 -4.22
CA GLY A 73 5.90 -8.01 -4.79
C GLY A 73 4.61 -7.30 -5.21
N SER A 74 4.10 -6.39 -4.38
CA SER A 74 2.94 -5.55 -4.73
C SER A 74 3.22 -4.60 -5.88
N THR A 75 4.44 -4.08 -5.97
CA THR A 75 4.86 -3.26 -7.11
C THR A 75 4.93 -4.08 -8.39
N TYR A 76 5.50 -5.28 -8.35
CA TYR A 76 5.62 -6.18 -9.51
C TYR A 76 4.24 -6.63 -10.00
N LEU A 77 3.36 -7.04 -9.09
CA LEU A 77 1.98 -7.39 -9.44
C LEU A 77 1.21 -6.18 -9.99
N SER A 78 1.44 -4.97 -9.47
CA SER A 78 0.90 -3.73 -10.03
C SER A 78 1.44 -3.40 -11.43
N ARG A 79 2.64 -3.87 -11.80
CA ARG A 79 3.17 -3.79 -13.16
C ARG A 79 2.48 -4.79 -14.09
N VAL A 80 2.30 -6.03 -13.63
CA VAL A 80 1.51 -7.04 -14.37
C VAL A 80 0.10 -6.51 -14.65
N MET A 81 -0.52 -5.83 -13.69
CA MET A 81 -1.83 -5.19 -13.89
C MET A 81 -1.87 -4.25 -15.11
N THR A 82 -0.77 -3.54 -15.40
CA THR A 82 -0.68 -2.63 -16.55
C THR A 82 -0.21 -3.29 -17.84
N SER A 83 0.61 -4.35 -17.76
CA SER A 83 1.16 -5.03 -18.94
C SER A 83 0.26 -6.16 -19.46
N ASP A 84 -0.32 -6.95 -18.56
CA ASP A 84 -1.26 -8.02 -18.86
C ASP A 84 -2.36 -8.07 -17.78
N PRO A 85 -3.43 -7.28 -17.96
CA PRO A 85 -4.57 -7.26 -17.04
C PRO A 85 -5.25 -8.62 -16.92
N GLY A 86 -5.26 -9.43 -18.00
CA GLY A 86 -5.91 -10.74 -18.03
C GLY A 86 -5.23 -11.71 -17.07
N CYS A 87 -3.90 -11.78 -17.14
CA CYS A 87 -3.14 -12.59 -16.20
C CYS A 87 -3.22 -12.04 -14.76
N TRP A 88 -3.18 -10.71 -14.60
CA TRP A 88 -3.36 -10.09 -13.29
C TRP A 88 -4.66 -10.51 -12.61
N PHE A 89 -5.79 -10.54 -13.33
CA PHE A 89 -7.06 -11.01 -12.77
C PHE A 89 -6.98 -12.47 -12.33
N GLN A 90 -6.34 -13.35 -13.10
CA GLN A 90 -6.16 -14.75 -12.71
C GLN A 90 -5.38 -14.86 -11.39
N ILE A 91 -4.29 -14.10 -11.26
CA ILE A 91 -3.48 -14.05 -10.03
C ILE A 91 -4.30 -13.53 -8.84
N MET A 92 -5.14 -12.51 -9.06
CA MET A 92 -6.02 -11.98 -8.00
C MET A 92 -7.00 -13.04 -7.49
N PHE A 93 -7.52 -13.91 -8.37
CA PHE A 93 -8.41 -15.03 -8.02
C PHE A 93 -7.68 -16.31 -7.55
N ASP A 94 -6.42 -16.17 -7.10
CA ASP A 94 -5.60 -17.27 -6.55
C ASP A 94 -5.23 -18.36 -7.56
N ASN A 95 -5.27 -18.06 -8.86
CA ASN A 95 -4.63 -18.94 -9.84
C ASN A 95 -3.12 -18.70 -9.77
N ARG A 96 -2.40 -19.68 -9.21
CA ARG A 96 -0.93 -19.65 -9.03
C ARG A 96 -0.25 -20.76 -9.83
N SER A 97 -0.77 -21.01 -11.03
CA SER A 97 -0.22 -21.98 -11.96
C SER A 97 1.09 -21.49 -12.59
N HIS A 98 1.81 -22.41 -13.25
CA HIS A 98 3.06 -22.07 -13.92
C HIS A 98 2.86 -21.01 -15.02
N GLU A 99 1.71 -21.01 -15.67
CA GLU A 99 1.32 -20.00 -16.67
C GLU A 99 1.22 -18.60 -16.04
N THR A 100 0.60 -18.48 -14.87
CA THR A 100 0.50 -17.19 -14.17
C THR A 100 1.85 -16.70 -13.63
N TRP A 101 2.78 -17.62 -13.33
CA TRP A 101 4.16 -17.26 -13.01
C TRP A 101 4.90 -16.66 -14.21
N MET A 102 4.65 -17.16 -15.42
CA MET A 102 5.26 -16.64 -16.65
C MET A 102 4.84 -15.20 -17.01
N CYS A 103 3.77 -14.69 -16.41
CA CYS A 103 3.37 -13.29 -16.56
C CYS A 103 4.34 -12.31 -15.89
N PHE A 104 5.16 -12.81 -14.94
CA PHE A 104 6.27 -12.06 -14.37
C PHE A 104 7.50 -12.20 -15.28
N ASN A 105 8.03 -11.06 -15.71
CA ASN A 105 9.15 -10.98 -16.64
C ASN A 105 10.17 -9.93 -16.17
N SER A 106 11.21 -9.69 -16.95
CA SER A 106 12.28 -8.74 -16.58
C SER A 106 11.81 -7.30 -16.38
N GLU A 107 10.68 -6.90 -16.98
CA GLU A 107 10.10 -5.56 -16.84
C GLU A 107 9.22 -5.46 -15.58
N THR A 108 8.40 -6.49 -15.32
CA THR A 108 7.49 -6.52 -14.18
C THR A 108 8.21 -6.90 -12.88
N GLY A 109 9.21 -7.78 -12.93
CA GLY A 109 9.92 -8.35 -11.79
C GLY A 109 9.21 -9.58 -11.22
N TRP A 110 9.90 -10.34 -10.36
CA TRP A 110 9.37 -11.58 -9.77
C TRP A 110 9.05 -11.38 -8.28
N PRO A 111 7.80 -11.62 -7.85
CA PRO A 111 7.41 -11.42 -6.47
C PRO A 111 7.97 -12.52 -5.57
N MET A 112 8.34 -12.12 -4.35
CA MET A 112 8.58 -13.08 -3.28
C MET A 112 7.26 -13.75 -2.88
N TYR A 113 7.34 -14.95 -2.30
CA TYR A 113 6.23 -15.70 -1.73
C TYR A 113 5.15 -16.19 -2.70
N PHE A 114 5.35 -16.18 -4.02
CA PHE A 114 4.35 -16.68 -4.97
C PHE A 114 3.86 -18.10 -4.64
N ASP A 115 4.76 -18.96 -4.20
CA ASP A 115 4.44 -20.34 -3.80
C ASP A 115 3.66 -20.43 -2.48
N ASP A 116 3.84 -19.47 -1.56
CA ASP A 116 3.11 -19.40 -0.29
C ASP A 116 1.88 -18.50 -0.41
N GLY A 117 0.72 -19.13 -0.63
CA GLY A 117 -0.55 -18.42 -0.81
C GLY A 117 -0.93 -17.51 0.35
N LYS A 118 -0.50 -17.81 1.59
CA LYS A 118 -0.80 -16.96 2.75
C LYS A 118 -0.05 -15.63 2.67
N SER A 119 1.27 -15.69 2.51
CA SER A 119 2.10 -14.51 2.36
C SER A 119 1.81 -13.76 1.06
N PHE A 120 1.55 -14.48 -0.04
CA PHE A 120 1.16 -13.86 -1.32
C PHE A 120 -0.18 -13.12 -1.26
N SER A 121 -1.08 -13.50 -0.36
CA SER A 121 -2.34 -12.77 -0.17
C SER A 121 -2.11 -11.32 0.27
N VAL A 122 -1.05 -11.06 1.05
CA VAL A 122 -0.65 -9.70 1.42
C VAL A 122 -0.26 -8.90 0.16
N ILE A 123 0.50 -9.53 -0.74
CA ILE A 123 0.88 -8.95 -2.03
C ILE A 123 -0.35 -8.64 -2.88
N ARG A 124 -1.29 -9.59 -3.01
CA ARG A 124 -2.52 -9.42 -3.79
C ARG A 124 -3.34 -8.22 -3.33
N PHE A 125 -3.62 -8.11 -2.03
CA PHE A 125 -4.42 -6.98 -1.53
C PHE A 125 -3.66 -5.65 -1.60
N THR A 126 -2.37 -5.67 -1.29
CA THR A 126 -1.56 -4.45 -1.25
C THR A 126 -1.23 -3.93 -2.66
N ASN A 127 -1.24 -4.77 -3.70
CA ASN A 127 -0.94 -4.33 -5.08
C ASN A 127 -1.90 -3.25 -5.60
N LEU A 128 -3.18 -3.32 -5.24
CA LEU A 128 -4.17 -2.31 -5.63
C LEU A 128 -3.81 -0.94 -5.05
N LEU A 129 -3.44 -0.93 -3.78
CA LEU A 129 -3.00 0.29 -3.09
C LEU A 129 -1.65 0.76 -3.61
N SER A 130 -0.78 -0.18 -3.98
CA SER A 130 0.48 0.12 -4.65
C SER A 130 0.27 0.79 -5.99
N PHE A 131 -0.72 0.37 -6.78
CA PHE A 131 -1.04 1.02 -8.05
C PHE A 131 -1.49 2.47 -7.83
N PHE A 132 -2.45 2.70 -6.93
CA PHE A 132 -2.91 4.05 -6.60
C PHE A 132 -1.85 4.87 -5.87
N GLY A 133 -0.88 4.24 -5.21
CA GLY A 133 0.29 4.87 -4.64
C GLY A 133 1.42 5.09 -5.64
N PHE A 134 1.18 5.00 -6.95
CA PHE A 134 2.19 5.12 -8.00
C PHE A 134 3.42 4.22 -7.81
N ARG A 135 3.20 3.04 -7.22
CA ARG A 135 4.23 2.04 -6.87
C ARG A 135 5.28 2.56 -5.91
N SER A 136 4.94 3.61 -5.15
CA SER A 136 5.76 4.14 -4.06
C SER A 136 5.53 3.35 -2.77
N PHE A 137 6.61 2.97 -2.12
CA PHE A 137 6.54 2.32 -0.81
C PHE A 137 5.90 3.23 0.26
N ILE A 138 6.22 4.53 0.26
CA ILE A 138 5.66 5.48 1.23
C ILE A 138 4.18 5.74 0.95
N LEU A 139 3.81 6.07 -0.31
CA LEU A 139 2.42 6.41 -0.62
C LEU A 139 1.49 5.23 -0.41
N THR A 140 1.94 4.01 -0.74
CA THR A 140 1.21 2.78 -0.46
C THR A 140 0.95 2.62 1.03
N THR A 141 1.97 2.84 1.87
CA THR A 141 1.84 2.77 3.33
C THR A 141 0.86 3.82 3.88
N VAL A 142 0.88 5.04 3.33
CA VAL A 142 -0.08 6.09 3.69
C VAL A 142 -1.53 5.68 3.33
N LEU A 143 -1.74 5.12 2.14
CA LEU A 143 -3.05 4.63 1.71
C LEU A 143 -3.53 3.45 2.56
N VAL A 144 -2.67 2.48 2.83
CA VAL A 144 -2.97 1.34 3.73
C VAL A 144 -3.36 1.85 5.12
N ALA A 145 -2.59 2.79 5.67
CA ALA A 145 -2.88 3.38 6.97
C ALA A 145 -4.26 4.05 6.99
N TRP A 146 -4.57 4.81 5.94
CA TRP A 146 -5.85 5.52 5.79
C TRP A 146 -7.05 4.58 5.63
N ILE A 147 -6.98 3.61 4.72
CA ILE A 147 -8.10 2.69 4.42
C ILE A 147 -8.43 1.78 5.60
N THR A 148 -7.40 1.35 6.34
CA THR A 148 -7.60 0.46 7.50
C THR A 148 -8.00 1.21 8.77
N PHE A 149 -7.86 2.54 8.82
CA PHE A 149 -8.11 3.32 10.04
C PHE A 149 -9.59 3.38 10.47
N PRO A 150 -10.57 3.63 9.58
CA PRO A 150 -11.98 3.66 9.97
C PRO A 150 -12.47 2.38 10.66
N GLY A 151 -11.90 1.22 10.30
CA GLY A 151 -12.28 -0.08 10.90
C GLY A 151 -11.95 -0.19 12.39
N MET A 152 -11.01 0.61 12.89
CA MET A 152 -10.61 0.62 14.31
C MET A 152 -11.50 1.53 15.18
N TRP A 153 -12.36 2.35 14.57
CA TRP A 153 -13.25 3.31 15.25
C TRP A 153 -14.72 2.88 15.20
N LYS A 154 -14.98 1.59 14.97
CA LYS A 154 -16.33 1.01 14.95
C LYS A 154 -16.74 0.52 16.33
#